data_AF-A0A6P0PHQ9-F1
#
_entry.id   AF-A0A6P0PHQ9-F1
#
_cell.length_a   1.000
_cell.length_b   1.000
_cell.length_c   1.000
_cell.angle_alpha   90.00
_cell.angle_beta   90.00
_cell.angle_gamma   90.00
#
_symmetry.space_group_name_H-M   'P 1'
#
loop_
_entity.id
_entity.type
_entity.pdbx_description
1 polymer ?
#
loop_
_entity_poly.entity_id
_entity_poly.type
_entity_poly.pdbx_seq_one_letter_code
_entity_poly.pdbx_strand_id
1 'polypeptide(L)'
;MEKVGDINTLYTSITGRFMVQSNFRGKGIGLKIMQALYKQQLLDGIKFDFVDAELYLVPFFEKLGYQTISEIDYQMYESSVLMVLGLLDFKHLEKVKSPFQSLYRNLL
;
A
#
# COMPACT_ATOMS: atom_id res chain seq x y z
N MET A 1 11.49 8.31 -15.66
CA MET A 1 10.67 7.70 -14.60
C MET A 1 11.33 8.09 -13.30
N GLU A 2 10.68 8.89 -12.45
CA GLU A 2 11.22 9.31 -11.15
C GLU A 2 11.46 8.05 -10.28
N LYS A 3 12.61 7.95 -9.60
CA LYS A 3 12.93 6.79 -8.75
C LYS A 3 12.47 7.05 -7.32
N VAL A 4 12.17 5.96 -6.61
CA VAL A 4 11.88 5.95 -5.17
C VAL A 4 13.10 6.50 -4.42
N GLY A 5 12.96 7.62 -3.71
CA GLY A 5 14.02 8.27 -2.93
C GLY A 5 14.45 9.66 -3.42
N ASP A 6 14.22 10.00 -4.69
CA ASP A 6 14.67 11.28 -5.28
C ASP A 6 13.82 12.50 -4.82
N ILE A 7 12.66 12.24 -4.21
CA ILE A 7 11.61 13.22 -3.88
C ILE A 7 11.23 13.23 -2.39
N ASN A 8 12.13 12.73 -1.54
CA ASN A 8 12.00 12.77 -0.09
C ASN A 8 12.11 14.23 0.41
N THR A 9 11.26 14.74 1.31
CA THR A 9 10.20 14.12 2.15
C THR A 9 8.77 14.51 1.79
N LEU A 10 8.56 15.35 0.75
CA LEU A 10 7.24 15.94 0.51
C LEU A 10 6.23 15.01 -0.18
N TYR A 11 6.68 13.90 -0.78
CA TYR A 11 5.84 13.06 -1.63
C TYR A 11 5.81 11.58 -1.21
N THR A 12 6.22 11.29 0.03
CA THR A 12 6.31 9.92 0.58
C THR A 12 5.52 9.79 1.88
N SER A 13 4.92 8.62 2.11
CA SER A 13 4.28 8.27 3.39
C SER A 13 4.70 6.89 3.87
N ILE A 14 4.56 6.65 5.18
CA ILE A 14 4.68 5.33 5.77
C ILE A 14 3.35 5.00 6.43
N THR A 15 2.76 3.88 6.01
CA THR A 15 1.51 3.36 6.57
C THR A 15 1.83 2.27 7.59
N GLY A 16 1.26 2.40 8.78
CA GLY A 16 1.38 1.41 9.86
C GLY A 16 0.09 1.28 10.66
N ARG A 17 0.07 0.33 11.61
CA ARG A 17 -1.08 0.07 12.51
C ARG A 17 -2.38 -0.26 11.77
N PHE A 18 -2.29 -0.93 10.61
CA PHE A 18 -3.45 -1.44 9.89
C PHE A 18 -4.11 -2.56 10.69
N MET A 19 -5.33 -2.33 11.18
CA MET A 19 -6.03 -3.26 12.06
C MET A 19 -7.52 -3.32 11.73
N VAL A 20 -8.06 -4.55 11.77
CA VAL A 20 -9.50 -4.81 11.71
C VAL A 20 -9.86 -5.72 12.88
N GLN A 21 -10.84 -5.32 13.68
CA GLN A 21 -11.34 -6.12 14.78
C GLN A 21 -11.91 -7.46 14.25
N SER A 22 -11.66 -8.56 14.98
CA SER A 22 -11.85 -9.93 14.49
C SER A 22 -13.26 -10.22 13.94
N ASN A 23 -14.31 -9.76 14.61
CA ASN A 23 -15.72 -9.88 14.22
C ASN A 23 -16.11 -9.12 12.94
N PHE A 24 -15.21 -8.28 12.42
CA PHE A 24 -15.39 -7.46 11.22
C PHE A 24 -14.49 -7.90 10.05
N ARG A 25 -13.60 -8.89 10.26
CA ARG A 25 -12.74 -9.44 9.19
C ARG A 25 -13.57 -10.23 8.17
N GLY A 26 -13.04 -10.37 6.96
CA GLY A 26 -13.71 -11.06 5.84
C GLY A 26 -14.91 -10.32 5.23
N LYS A 27 -15.33 -9.17 5.80
CA LYS A 27 -16.49 -8.37 5.34
C LYS A 27 -16.10 -7.20 4.43
N GLY A 28 -14.88 -7.20 3.88
CA GLY A 28 -14.36 -6.13 3.03
C GLY A 28 -13.98 -4.83 3.75
N ILE A 29 -14.04 -4.77 5.09
CA ILE A 29 -13.72 -3.56 5.87
C ILE A 29 -12.26 -3.14 5.70
N GLY A 30 -11.32 -4.10 5.73
CA GLY A 30 -9.91 -3.81 5.50
C GLY A 30 -9.64 -3.16 4.14
N LEU A 31 -10.32 -3.64 3.09
CA LEU A 31 -10.24 -3.03 1.76
C LEU A 31 -10.77 -1.58 1.77
N LYS A 32 -11.92 -1.34 2.41
CA LYS A 32 -12.51 0.01 2.49
C LYS A 32 -11.58 0.99 3.22
N ILE A 33 -10.91 0.56 4.28
CA ILE A 33 -9.91 1.36 5.00
C ILE A 33 -8.77 1.75 4.05
N MET A 34 -8.18 0.77 3.36
CA MET A 34 -7.08 1.03 2.42
C MET A 34 -7.50 1.88 1.22
N GLN A 35 -8.75 1.75 0.75
CA GLN A 35 -9.30 2.62 -0.29
C GLN A 35 -9.47 4.07 0.20
N ALA A 36 -9.90 4.28 1.44
CA ALA A 36 -9.99 5.61 2.02
C ALA A 36 -8.60 6.24 2.19
N LEU A 37 -7.63 5.47 2.68
CA LEU A 37 -6.24 5.88 2.78
C LEU A 37 -5.65 6.27 1.43
N TYR A 38 -5.81 5.42 0.41
CA TYR A 38 -5.31 5.71 -0.95
C TYR A 38 -5.87 7.02 -1.51
N LYS A 39 -7.16 7.29 -1.30
CA LYS A 39 -7.77 8.56 -1.71
C LYS A 39 -7.16 9.75 -0.97
N GLN A 40 -6.97 9.63 0.34
CA GLN A 40 -6.38 10.69 1.15
C GLN A 40 -4.94 10.98 0.69
N GLN A 41 -4.14 9.94 0.48
CA GLN A 41 -2.77 10.07 -0.02
C GLN A 41 -2.70 10.75 -1.39
N LEU A 42 -3.64 10.45 -2.32
CA LEU A 42 -3.74 11.16 -3.59
C LEU A 42 -4.03 12.66 -3.40
N LEU A 43 -4.95 13.00 -2.50
CA LEU A 43 -5.27 14.40 -2.18
C LEU A 43 -4.08 15.14 -1.54
N ASP A 44 -3.31 14.43 -0.72
CA ASP A 44 -2.10 14.96 -0.08
C ASP A 44 -0.89 15.02 -1.03
N GLY A 45 -1.05 14.60 -2.29
CA GLY A 45 0.00 14.62 -3.30
C GLY A 45 1.06 13.54 -3.11
N ILE A 46 0.81 12.52 -2.28
CA ILE A 46 1.73 11.41 -2.05
C ILE A 46 1.92 10.60 -3.34
N LYS A 47 3.17 10.29 -3.66
CA LYS A 47 3.56 9.48 -4.82
C LYS A 47 3.94 8.06 -4.44
N PHE A 48 4.52 7.88 -3.25
CA PHE A 48 4.95 6.57 -2.75
C PHE A 48 4.53 6.35 -1.30
N ASP A 49 3.92 5.21 -1.03
CA ASP A 49 3.59 4.76 0.33
C ASP A 49 4.33 3.47 0.65
N PHE A 50 4.91 3.41 1.85
CA PHE A 50 5.66 2.25 2.34
C PHE A 50 4.91 1.56 3.47
N VAL A 51 4.97 0.22 3.48
CA VAL A 51 4.47 -0.60 4.58
C VAL A 51 5.51 -1.62 5.00
N ASP A 52 5.58 -1.85 6.31
CA ASP A 52 6.24 -3.03 6.88
C ASP A 52 5.15 -4.08 7.15
N ALA A 53 5.12 -5.13 6.34
CA ALA A 53 4.03 -6.10 6.31
C ALA A 53 4.44 -7.44 6.93
N GLU A 54 3.62 -7.93 7.86
CA GLU A 54 3.68 -9.33 8.31
C GLU A 54 3.44 -10.28 7.12
N LEU A 55 4.14 -11.42 7.09
CA LEU A 55 4.15 -12.32 5.93
C LEU A 55 2.75 -12.73 5.43
N TYR A 56 1.79 -12.95 6.34
CA TYR A 56 0.43 -13.34 5.94
C TYR A 56 -0.38 -12.20 5.31
N LEU A 57 0.05 -10.95 5.46
CA LEU A 57 -0.57 -9.77 4.83
C LEU A 57 0.02 -9.44 3.47
N VAL A 58 1.19 -9.97 3.11
CA VAL A 58 1.83 -9.71 1.81
C VAL A 58 0.87 -9.96 0.64
N PRO A 59 0.15 -11.09 0.55
CA PRO A 59 -0.78 -11.32 -0.57
C PRO A 59 -1.96 -10.35 -0.60
N PHE A 60 -2.32 -9.75 0.54
CA PHE A 60 -3.33 -8.69 0.60
C PHE A 60 -2.78 -7.39 0.00
N PHE A 61 -1.58 -6.97 0.40
CA PHE A 61 -0.94 -5.76 -0.10
C PHE A 61 -0.56 -5.86 -1.60
N GLU A 62 -0.09 -7.02 -2.07
CA GLU A 62 0.18 -7.24 -3.50
C GLU A 62 -1.07 -7.02 -4.37
N LYS A 63 -2.24 -7.49 -3.91
CA LYS A 63 -3.52 -7.26 -4.60
C LYS A 63 -3.92 -5.78 -4.65
N LEU A 64 -3.45 -4.97 -3.70
CA LEU A 64 -3.65 -3.52 -3.73
C LEU A 64 -2.66 -2.82 -4.69
N GLY A 65 -1.57 -3.49 -5.07
CA GLY A 65 -0.52 -2.95 -5.94
C GLY A 65 0.77 -2.57 -5.22
N TYR A 66 0.94 -3.00 -3.96
CA TYR A 66 2.24 -2.90 -3.31
C TYR A 66 3.21 -3.92 -3.91
N GLN A 67 4.47 -3.52 -3.99
CA GLN A 67 5.57 -4.32 -4.50
C GLN A 67 6.59 -4.54 -3.39
N THR A 68 7.05 -5.78 -3.21
CA THR A 68 8.14 -6.09 -2.29
C THR A 68 9.42 -5.40 -2.72
N ILE A 69 10.07 -4.72 -1.77
CA ILE A 69 11.37 -4.09 -2.00
C ILE A 69 12.48 -4.69 -1.13
N SER A 70 12.12 -5.30 0.01
CA SER A 70 13.08 -5.98 0.87
C SER A 70 12.37 -6.96 1.81
N GLU A 71 13.09 -7.96 2.27
CA GLU A 71 12.69 -8.84 3.37
C GLU A 71 13.52 -8.47 4.60
N ILE A 72 12.85 -8.33 5.74
CA ILE A 72 13.51 -7.99 7.00
C ILE A 72 13.46 -9.21 7.90
N ASP A 73 14.63 -9.82 8.09
CA ASP A 73 14.83 -10.90 9.04
C ASP A 73 15.20 -10.31 10.41
N TYR A 74 14.18 -10.06 11.22
CA TYR A 74 14.38 -9.81 12.64
C TYR A 74 14.69 -11.15 13.31
N GLN A 75 15.97 -11.52 13.40
CA GLN A 75 16.48 -12.80 13.96
C GLN A 75 15.86 -13.28 15.30
N MET A 76 15.09 -12.43 16.00
CA MET A 76 14.38 -12.73 17.26
C MET A 76 12.85 -12.55 17.21
N TYR A 77 12.26 -12.09 16.09
CA TYR A 77 10.82 -11.81 15.93
C TYR A 77 10.27 -12.44 14.64
N GLU A 78 8.97 -12.27 14.38
CA GLU A 78 8.39 -12.63 13.09
C GLU A 78 9.02 -11.78 11.98
N SER A 79 9.51 -12.43 10.92
CA SER A 79 10.03 -11.76 9.74
C SER A 79 8.95 -10.90 9.09
N SER A 80 9.36 -9.78 8.51
CA SER A 80 8.45 -8.87 7.83
C SER A 80 8.96 -8.53 6.43
N VAL A 81 8.08 -7.97 5.60
CA VAL A 81 8.39 -7.61 4.23
C VAL A 81 8.14 -6.13 4.05
N LEU A 82 9.18 -5.41 3.66
CA LEU A 82 9.06 -4.00 3.30
C LEU A 82 8.50 -3.93 1.88
N MET A 83 7.38 -3.23 1.73
CA MET A 83 6.70 -3.07 0.45
C MET A 83 6.45 -1.60 0.13
N VAL A 84 6.33 -1.28 -1.16
CA VAL A 84 6.05 0.07 -1.66
C VAL A 84 4.87 0.06 -2.62
N LEU A 85 3.97 1.04 -2.48
CA LEU A 85 2.94 1.37 -3.45
C LEU A 85 3.36 2.62 -4.22
N GLY A 86 3.44 2.52 -5.56
CA GLY A 86 3.51 3.69 -6.42
C GLY A 86 2.09 4.17 -6.73
N LEU A 87 1.65 5.25 -6.09
CA LEU A 87 0.24 5.69 -6.16
C LEU A 87 -0.19 6.07 -7.58
N LEU A 88 0.76 6.53 -8.39
CA LEU A 88 0.58 6.97 -9.78
C LEU A 88 1.07 5.93 -10.80
N ASP A 89 1.49 4.73 -10.38
CA ASP A 89 1.89 3.66 -11.29
C ASP A 89 0.66 2.91 -11.83
N PHE A 90 -0.14 3.60 -12.64
CA PHE A 90 -1.39 3.08 -13.17
C PHE A 90 -1.20 1.81 -14.00
N LYS A 91 -0.08 1.71 -14.73
CA LYS A 91 0.24 0.53 -15.51
C LYS A 91 0.39 -0.70 -14.61
N HIS A 92 1.05 -0.54 -13.46
CA HIS A 92 1.14 -1.61 -12.47
C HIS A 92 -0.23 -1.91 -11.85
N LEU A 93 -0.97 -0.89 -11.42
CA LEU A 93 -2.30 -1.07 -10.80
C LEU A 93 -3.27 -1.81 -11.72
N GLU A 94 -3.28 -1.50 -13.01
CA GLU A 94 -4.09 -2.22 -14.01
C GLU A 94 -3.60 -3.66 -14.20
N LYS A 95 -2.28 -3.88 -14.29
CA LYS A 95 -1.67 -5.21 -14.44
C LYS A 95 -2.07 -6.16 -13.32
N VAL A 96 -2.07 -5.67 -12.07
CA VAL A 96 -2.45 -6.49 -10.90
C VAL A 96 -3.96 -6.48 -10.62
N LYS A 97 -4.75 -5.78 -11.45
CA LYS A 97 -6.20 -5.59 -11.27
C LYS A 97 -6.53 -5.00 -9.89
N SER A 98 -5.73 -4.03 -9.45
CA SER A 98 -5.87 -3.42 -8.13
C SER A 98 -7.25 -2.75 -7.98
N PRO A 99 -7.89 -2.86 -6.80
CA PRO A 99 -9.12 -2.14 -6.51
C PRO A 99 -8.93 -0.62 -6.43
N PHE A 100 -7.70 -0.11 -6.54
CA PHE A 100 -7.41 1.33 -6.62
C PHE A 100 -7.56 1.91 -8.03
N GLN A 101 -7.54 1.07 -9.08
CA GLN A 101 -7.62 1.52 -10.47
C GLN A 101 -8.87 2.38 -10.76
N SER A 102 -9.99 2.05 -10.11
CA SER A 102 -11.26 2.77 -10.29
C SER A 102 -11.36 4.04 -9.47
N LEU A 103 -10.61 4.13 -8.37
CA LEU A 103 -10.68 5.28 -7.46
C LEU A 103 -10.00 6.50 -8.04
N TYR A 104 -8.84 6.32 -8.67
CA TYR A 104 -8.16 7.40 -9.37
C TYR A 104 -9.01 8.00 -10.50
N ARG A 105 -9.63 7.14 -11.32
CA ARG A 105 -10.49 7.56 -12.44
C ARG A 105 -11.70 8.41 -12.02
N ASN A 106 -12.09 8.36 -10.74
CA ASN A 106 -13.22 9.11 -10.19
C ASN A 106 -12.79 10.37 -9.41
N LEU A 107 -11.49 10.58 -9.19
CA LEU A 107 -10.93 11.70 -8.43
C LEU A 107 -10.40 12.84 -9.32
N LEU A 108 -10.20 12.56 -10.61
CA LEU A 108 -9.96 13.52 -11.69
C LEU A 108 -11.22 13.69 -12.53
#